data_AF-A0A946FH19-F1
#
_entry.id   AF-A0A946FH19-F1
#
_cell.length_a   1.000
_cell.length_b   1.000
_cell.length_c   1.000
_cell.angle_alpha   90.00
_cell.angle_beta   90.00
_cell.angle_gamma   90.00
#
_symmetry.space_group_name_H-M   'P 1'
#
loop_
_entity.id
_entity.type
_entity.pdbx_description
1 polymer ?
#
loop_
_entity_poly.entity_id
_entity_poly.type
_entity_poly.pdbx_seq_one_letter_code
_entity_poly.pdbx_strand_id
1 'polypeptide(L)' 'MTDNQITIWRINERRCLAVTGVEAEAFLNDLLTLDMASIAADHVVPAVLLTPQGRIVFDLLISRITDG' A
#
# COMPACT_ATOMS: atom_id res chain seq x y z
N MET A 1 -4.51 19.86 -33.05
CA MET A 1 -5.52 19.31 -32.14
C MET A 1 -5.15 17.85 -31.93
N THR A 2 -4.33 17.54 -30.93
CA THR A 2 -3.92 16.16 -30.66
C THR A 2 -5.05 15.43 -29.97
N ASP A 3 -5.48 14.32 -30.57
CA ASP A 3 -6.51 13.44 -30.03
C ASP A 3 -5.96 12.78 -28.76
N ASN A 4 -6.53 13.12 -27.60
CA ASN A 4 -6.12 12.53 -26.33
C ASN A 4 -6.92 11.24 -26.09
N GLN A 5 -6.38 10.11 -26.52
CA GLN A 5 -6.99 8.80 -26.25
C GLN A 5 -6.86 8.44 -24.76
N ILE A 6 -7.99 8.10 -24.13
CA ILE A 6 -8.05 7.53 -22.78
C ILE A 6 -8.24 6.02 -22.92
N THR A 7 -7.36 5.24 -22.28
CA THR A 7 -7.47 3.77 -22.22
C THR A 7 -7.81 3.34 -20.80
N ILE A 8 -8.85 2.53 -20.65
CA ILE A 8 -9.28 1.97 -19.37
C ILE A 8 -8.86 0.51 -19.31
N TRP A 9 -8.12 0.13 -18.27
CA TRP A 9 -7.69 -1.25 -18.03
C TRP A 9 -8.42 -1.85 -16.84
N ARG A 10 -8.82 -3.11 -16.95
CA ARG A 10 -9.39 -3.86 -15.84
C ARG A 10 -8.29 -4.65 -15.14
N ILE A 11 -8.06 -4.38 -13.84
CA ILE A 11 -6.99 -5.02 -13.05
C ILE A 11 -7.60 -5.98 -12.02
N ASN A 12 -8.15 -7.11 -12.48
CA ASN A 12 -8.86 -8.07 -11.61
C ASN A 12 -7.96 -8.84 -10.64
N GLU A 13 -6.67 -8.95 -10.96
CA GLU A 13 -5.71 -9.73 -10.18
C GLU A 13 -5.16 -8.98 -8.97
N ARG A 14 -5.48 -7.68 -8.84
CA ARG A 14 -5.14 -6.92 -7.63
C ARG A 14 -6.21 -7.10 -6.57
N ARG A 15 -5.77 -7.21 -5.33
CA ARG A 15 -6.62 -7.26 -4.14
C ARG A 15 -6.28 -6.09 -3.24
N CYS A 16 -7.29 -5.63 -2.49
CA CYS A 16 -7.12 -4.63 -1.45
C CYS A 16 -7.39 -5.32 -0.10
N LEU A 17 -6.50 -5.08 0.86
CA LEU A 17 -6.71 -5.44 2.25
C LEU A 17 -6.89 -4.15 3.05
N ALA A 18 -7.99 -4.07 3.80
CA ALA A 18 -8.14 -3.06 4.84
C ALA A 18 -7.57 -3.63 6.14
N VAL A 19 -6.63 -2.91 6.75
CA VAL A 19 -6.08 -3.23 8.07
C VAL A 19 -6.57 -2.14 9.01
N THR A 20 -7.32 -2.51 10.05
CA THR A 20 -8.02 -1.56 10.92
C THR A 20 -7.81 -1.91 12.38
N GLY A 21 -8.12 -0.95 13.26
CA GLY A 21 -7.97 -1.09 14.70
C GLY A 21 -6.72 -0.39 15.23
N VAL A 22 -6.68 -0.23 16.56
CA VAL A 22 -5.69 0.61 17.25
C VAL A 22 -4.23 0.18 17.04
N GLU A 23 -4.00 -1.10 16.74
CA GLU A 23 -2.66 -1.67 16.53
C GLU A 23 -2.25 -1.74 15.05
N ALA A 24 -3.08 -1.29 14.11
CA ALA A 24 -2.84 -1.46 12.67
C ALA A 24 -1.52 -0.80 12.23
N GLU A 25 -1.25 0.41 12.72
CA GLU A 25 -0.04 1.14 12.36
C GLU A 25 1.23 0.43 12.84
N ALA A 26 1.28 0.05 14.13
CA ALA A 26 2.41 -0.66 14.72
C ALA A 26 2.65 -2.00 14.02
N PHE A 27 1.58 -2.76 13.79
CA PHE A 27 1.65 -4.03 13.06
C PHE A 27 2.25 -3.87 11.66
N LEU A 28 1.83 -2.86 10.89
CA LEU A 28 2.34 -2.63 9.55
C LEU A 28 3.79 -2.13 9.54
N ASN A 29 4.21 -1.33 10.52
CA ASN A 29 5.61 -0.90 10.70
C ASN A 29 6.54 -2.09 10.98
N ASP A 30 6.11 -3.07 11.77
CA ASP A 30 6.90 -4.28 12.08
C ASP A 30 7.00 -5.25 10.89
N LEU A 31 6.09 -5.14 9.93
CA LEU A 31 5.93 -6.07 8.83
C LEU A 31 6.50 -5.55 7.50
N LEU A 32 6.38 -4.25 7.24
CA LEU A 32 6.70 -3.62 5.96
C LEU A 32 7.93 -2.73 6.06
N THR A 33 8.57 -2.46 4.92
CA THR A 33 9.75 -1.58 4.83
C THR A 33 9.43 -0.08 4.94
N LEU A 34 8.36 0.31 5.63
CA LEU A 34 7.79 1.64 5.54
C LEU A 34 7.42 2.16 6.93
N ASP A 35 7.72 3.43 7.20
CA ASP A 35 7.19 4.16 8.35
C ASP A 35 5.79 4.70 8.04
N MET A 36 4.78 4.06 8.61
CA MET A 36 3.37 4.38 8.40
C MET A 36 3.04 5.82 8.85
N ALA A 37 3.69 6.34 9.90
CA ALA A 37 3.43 7.69 10.40
C ALA A 37 3.80 8.78 9.37
N SER A 38 4.67 8.46 8.41
CA SER A 38 5.11 9.39 7.36
C SER A 38 4.14 9.51 6.18
N ILE A 39 3.14 8.63 6.07
CA ILE A 39 2.22 8.60 4.93
C ILE A 39 1.09 9.62 5.14
N ALA A 40 1.04 10.64 4.28
CA ALA A 40 -0.07 11.58 4.26
C ALA A 40 -1.37 10.93 3.73
N ALA A 41 -2.51 11.42 4.20
CA ALA A 41 -3.83 10.81 3.92
C ALA A 41 -4.20 10.74 2.42
N ASP A 42 -3.63 11.60 1.59
CA ASP A 42 -3.85 11.70 0.16
C ASP A 42 -2.76 11.00 -0.68
N HIS A 43 -1.83 10.31 -0.03
CA HIS A 43 -0.71 9.65 -0.69
C HIS A 43 -0.89 8.13 -0.76
N VAL A 44 -0.40 7.57 -1.88
CA VAL A 44 -0.18 6.13 -2.04
C VAL A 44 1.32 5.92 -2.20
N VAL A 45 1.92 5.10 -1.36
CA VAL A 45 3.36 4.85 -1.36
C VAL A 45 3.67 3.37 -1.57
N PRO A 46 4.77 3.03 -2.27
CA PRO A 46 5.19 1.65 -2.41
C PRO A 46 5.79 1.13 -1.09
N ALA A 47 5.48 -0.12 -0.75
CA ALA A 47 6.07 -0.84 0.37
C ALA A 47 6.36 -2.27 -0.02
N VAL A 48 7.19 -2.94 0.78
CA VAL A 48 7.57 -4.33 0.55
C VAL A 48 7.34 -5.14 1.82
N LEU A 49 6.78 -6.34 1.67
CA LEU A 49 6.75 -7.35 2.71
C LEU A 49 8.03 -8.18 2.67
N LEU A 50 8.69 -8.29 3.83
CA LEU A 50 9.92 -9.05 3.98
C LEU A 50 9.71 -10.36 4.72
N THR A 51 10.53 -11.37 4.39
CA THR A 51 10.76 -12.49 5.30
C THR A 51 11.57 -12.02 6.51
N PRO A 52 11.60 -12.77 7.63
CA PRO A 52 12.49 -12.46 8.75
C PRO A 52 13.98 -12.35 8.39
N GLN A 53 14.41 -12.92 7.25
CA GLN A 53 15.78 -12.82 6.73
C GLN A 53 15.98 -11.64 5.77
N GLY A 54 15.01 -10.74 5.64
CA GLY A 54 15.07 -9.56 4.81
C GLY A 54 14.85 -9.81 3.31
N ARG A 55 14.29 -10.96 2.91
CA ARG A 55 13.96 -11.22 1.50
C ARG A 55 12.59 -10.68 1.14
N ILE A 56 12.47 -10.11 -0.05
CA ILE A 56 11.19 -9.61 -0.57
C ILE A 56 10.26 -10.79 -0.86
N VAL A 57 9.05 -10.75 -0.31
CA VAL A 57 7.97 -11.71 -0.59
C VAL A 57 6.93 -11.09 -1.53
N PHE A 58 6.54 -9.84 -1.28
CA PHE A 58 5.56 -9.11 -2.09
C PHE A 58 5.87 -7.62 -2.12
N ASP A 59 5.56 -6.96 -3.24
CA ASP A 59 5.40 -5.52 -3.32
C ASP A 59 3.93 -5.12 -3.08
N LEU A 60 3.74 -3.92 -2.55
CA LEU A 60 2.44 -3.41 -2.11
C LEU A 60 2.35 -1.90 -2.41
N LEU A 61 1.13 -1.43 -2.57
CA LEU A 61 0.79 0.00 -2.54
C LEU A 61 -0.03 0.26 -1.28
N ILE A 62 0.41 1.22 -0.46
CA ILE A 62 -0.18 1.53 0.85
C ILE A 62 -0.74 2.95 0.82
N SER A 63 -1.95 3.10 1.36
CA SER A 63 -2.60 4.39 1.62
C SER A 63 -3.36 4.29 2.94
N ARG A 64 -3.54 5.43 3.63
CA ARG A 64 -4.36 5.48 4.84
C ARG A 64 -5.84 5.42 4.53
N ILE A 65 -6.63 4.83 5.43
CA ILE A 65 -8.09 4.90 5.41
C ILE A 65 -8.60 5.56 6.69
N THR A 66 -9.89 5.90 6.72
CA THR A 66 -10.53 6.34 7.97
C THR A 66 -10.53 5.17 8.97
N ASP A 67 -10.16 5.43 10.22
CA ASP A 67 -10.04 4.43 11.31
C ASP A 67 -8.91 3.38 11.14
N GLY A 68 -7.91 3.68 10.29
CA GLY A 68 -6.69 2.88 10.07
C GLY A 68 -5.81 3.45 8.96
#